data_AF-A0A7G8GVZ5-F1
#
_entry.id   AF-A0A7G8GVZ5-F1
#
_cell.length_a   1.000
_cell.length_b   1.000
_cell.length_c   1.000
_cell.angle_alpha   90.00
_cell.angle_beta   90.00
_cell.angle_gamma   90.00
#
_symmetry.space_group_name_H-M   'P 1'
#
loop_
_entity.id
_entity.type
_entity.pdbx_description
1 polymer ?
#
loop_
_entity_poly.entity_id
_entity_poly.type
_entity_poly.pdbx_seq_one_letter_code
_entity_poly.pdbx_strand_id
1 'polypeptide(L)'
;MSVDHASGVSAPGSDPVFLHVRPGMTVIVEDDKDWRMADVIWVDGGARNPKVPTLFQVADVDTGVINWINADVLTHIVPRV
;
A
#
# COMPACT_ATOMS: atom_id res chain seq x y z
N MET A 1 -19.43 2.22 -6.64
CA MET A 1 -18.85 1.26 -7.60
C MET A 1 -17.49 0.88 -7.06
N SER A 2 -17.25 -0.39 -6.74
CA SER A 2 -15.92 -0.89 -6.38
C SER A 2 -15.17 -1.10 -7.69
N VAL A 3 -13.96 -0.56 -7.82
CA VAL A 3 -13.11 -0.80 -8.98
C VAL A 3 -12.16 -1.91 -8.58
N ASP A 4 -12.11 -2.98 -9.37
CA ASP A 4 -11.21 -4.10 -9.13
C ASP A 4 -9.83 -3.74 -9.66
N HIS A 5 -8.85 -3.54 -8.78
CA HIS A 5 -7.46 -3.36 -9.19
C HIS A 5 -6.79 -4.73 -9.37
N ALA A 6 -6.12 -4.91 -10.50
CA ALA A 6 -5.34 -6.12 -10.76
C ALA A 6 -4.15 -6.13 -9.78
N SER A 7 -4.20 -7.02 -8.79
CA SER A 7 -3.13 -7.16 -7.80
C SER A 7 -1.78 -7.42 -8.47
N GLY A 8 -0.80 -6.57 -8.17
CA GLY A 8 0.59 -6.79 -8.53
C GLY A 8 1.04 -8.18 -8.05
N VAL A 9 1.49 -8.99 -8.99
CA VAL A 9 1.79 -10.41 -8.77
C VAL A 9 2.95 -10.54 -7.79
N SER A 10 2.65 -10.93 -6.55
CA SER A 10 3.67 -11.47 -5.63
C SER A 10 4.19 -12.78 -6.23
N ALA A 11 5.51 -12.98 -6.27
CA ALA A 11 6.10 -14.22 -6.75
C ALA A 11 5.51 -15.41 -5.95
N PRO A 12 5.15 -16.53 -6.61
CA PRO A 12 4.50 -17.66 -5.95
C PRO A 12 5.39 -18.19 -4.82
N GLY A 13 4.95 -18.01 -3.57
CA GLY A 13 5.64 -18.45 -2.36
C GLY A 13 6.06 -17.34 -1.38
N SER A 14 5.90 -16.05 -1.74
CA SER A 14 6.17 -14.93 -0.84
C SER A 14 4.88 -14.35 -0.24
N ASP A 15 4.95 -13.93 1.03
CA ASP A 15 3.84 -13.22 1.69
C ASP A 15 3.53 -11.91 0.93
N PRO A 16 2.25 -11.51 0.82
CA PRO A 16 1.89 -10.25 0.20
C PRO A 16 2.61 -9.05 0.84
N VAL A 17 3.14 -8.15 0.01
CA VAL A 17 3.98 -7.03 0.44
C VAL A 17 3.33 -6.18 1.54
N PHE A 18 2.03 -5.91 1.42
CA PHE A 18 1.29 -5.06 2.37
C PHE A 18 1.30 -5.59 3.82
N LEU A 19 1.54 -6.90 4.05
CA LEU A 19 1.64 -7.45 5.40
C LEU A 19 2.87 -6.94 6.16
N HIS A 20 3.89 -6.52 5.43
CA HIS A 20 5.17 -6.06 5.98
C HIS A 20 5.26 -4.53 6.10
N VAL A 21 4.29 -3.79 5.57
CA VAL A 21 4.25 -2.33 5.59
C VAL A 21 3.95 -1.81 7.00
N ARG A 22 4.65 -0.76 7.43
CA ARG A 22 4.48 -0.09 8.72
C ARG A 22 4.51 1.44 8.54
N PRO A 23 3.91 2.22 9.47
CA PRO A 23 4.08 3.66 9.49
C PRO A 23 5.56 4.07 9.44
N GLY A 24 5.87 5.10 8.66
CA GLY A 24 7.21 5.61 8.44
C GLY A 24 8.01 4.89 7.35
N MET A 25 7.47 3.85 6.70
CA MET A 25 8.04 3.26 5.49
C MET A 25 7.59 4.03 4.24
N THR A 26 8.38 3.94 3.17
CA THR A 26 8.01 4.45 1.85
C THR A 26 7.64 3.27 0.96
N VAL A 27 6.58 3.40 0.19
CA VAL A 27 6.00 2.34 -0.66
C VAL A 27 5.78 2.82 -2.08
N ILE A 28 5.71 1.88 -3.02
CA ILE A 28 5.21 2.12 -4.38
C ILE A 28 3.72 1.76 -4.40
N VAL A 29 2.92 2.73 -4.83
CA VAL A 29 1.50 2.58 -5.10
C VAL A 29 1.32 2.58 -6.62
N GLU A 30 0.66 1.57 -7.15
CA GLU A 30 0.33 1.45 -8.57
C GLU A 30 -1.19 1.44 -8.73
N ASP A 31 -1.70 2.40 -9.49
CA ASP A 31 -3.07 2.38 -9.98
C ASP A 31 -3.07 2.02 -11.47
N ASP A 32 -4.26 1.88 -12.07
CA ASP A 32 -4.43 1.30 -13.42
C ASP A 32 -3.55 1.94 -14.51
N LYS A 33 -3.05 3.17 -14.33
CA LYS A 33 -2.31 3.91 -15.36
C LYS A 33 -1.03 4.61 -14.88
N ASP A 34 -0.83 4.72 -13.58
CA ASP A 34 0.32 5.42 -13.04
C ASP A 34 0.84 4.78 -11.75
N TRP A 35 2.06 5.16 -11.37
CA TRP A 35 2.65 4.75 -10.12
C TRP A 35 3.25 5.95 -9.41
N ARG A 36 3.32 5.85 -8.08
CA ARG A 36 3.91 6.90 -7.26
C ARG A 36 4.51 6.34 -5.99
N MET A 37 5.48 7.08 -5.46
CA MET A 37 5.99 6.86 -4.12
C MET A 37 5.11 7.55 -3.09
N ALA A 38 4.83 6.87 -1.99
CA ALA A 38 4.10 7.44 -0.88
C ALA A 38 4.70 7.01 0.46
N ASP A 39 4.76 7.94 1.41
CA ASP A 39 5.15 7.67 2.79
C ASP A 39 3.93 7.22 3.59
N VAL A 40 4.07 6.10 4.29
CA VAL A 40 2.99 5.51 5.08
C VAL A 40 2.86 6.26 6.41
N ILE A 41 1.69 6.85 6.65
CA ILE A 41 1.38 7.59 7.87
C ILE A 41 0.66 6.67 8.87
N TRP A 42 -0.33 5.90 8.40
CA TRP A 42 -1.15 5.04 9.24
C TRP A 42 -1.50 3.74 8.53
N VAL A 43 -1.67 2.68 9.32
CA VAL A 43 -2.09 1.35 8.84
C VAL A 43 -3.35 0.96 9.61
N ASP A 44 -4.42 0.66 8.88
CA ASP A 44 -5.67 0.18 9.45
C ASP A 44 -5.96 -1.27 9.06
N GLY A 45 -6.54 -1.99 10.01
CA GLY A 45 -6.86 -3.41 9.88
C GLY A 45 -8.27 -3.62 9.36
N GLY A 46 -8.51 -4.76 8.70
CA GLY A 46 -9.83 -5.08 8.17
C GLY A 46 -10.89 -5.28 9.25
N ALA A 47 -12.14 -4.90 8.98
CA ALA A 47 -13.25 -5.02 9.92
C ALA A 47 -13.46 -6.44 10.49
N ARG A 48 -13.15 -7.47 9.69
CA ARG A 48 -13.27 -8.89 10.11
C ARG A 48 -12.07 -9.37 10.92
N ASN A 49 -10.89 -8.80 10.67
CA ASN A 49 -9.66 -9.14 11.38
C ASN A 49 -8.77 -7.89 11.45
N PRO A 50 -8.82 -7.15 12.58
CA PRO A 50 -8.03 -5.93 12.76
C PRO A 50 -6.51 -6.15 12.72
N LYS A 51 -6.03 -7.40 12.74
CA LYS A 51 -4.61 -7.73 12.61
C LYS A 51 -4.11 -7.81 11.17
N VAL A 52 -5.02 -7.83 10.18
CA VAL A 52 -4.67 -7.89 8.77
C VAL A 52 -4.80 -6.48 8.18
N PRO A 53 -3.70 -5.84 7.77
CA PRO A 53 -3.74 -4.54 7.11
C PRO A 53 -4.60 -4.58 5.84
N THR A 54 -5.55 -3.66 5.73
CA THR A 54 -6.40 -3.53 4.54
C THR A 54 -6.44 -2.11 3.98
N LEU A 55 -6.17 -1.11 4.81
CA LEU A 55 -6.21 0.31 4.44
C LEU A 55 -4.96 1.03 4.95
N PHE A 56 -4.42 1.92 4.13
CA PHE A 56 -3.22 2.69 4.46
C PHE A 56 -3.48 4.16 4.22
N GLN A 57 -3.20 5.01 5.22
CA GLN A 57 -3.10 6.44 5.00
C GLN A 57 -1.68 6.75 4.57
N VAL A 58 -1.53 7.41 3.43
CA VAL A 58 -0.23 7.71 2.85
C VAL A 58 -0.15 9.18 2.43
N ALA A 59 1.05 9.75 2.47
CA ALA A 59 1.38 11.02 1.84
C ALA A 59 2.15 10.74 0.56
N ASP A 60 1.65 11.25 -0.57
CA ASP A 60 2.37 11.27 -1.83
C ASP A 60 3.70 12.05 -1.68
N VAL A 61 4.82 11.45 -2.10
CA VAL A 61 6.17 12.02 -1.88
C VAL A 61 6.39 13.30 -2.68
N ASP A 62 5.80 13.41 -3.87
CA ASP A 62 6.03 14.56 -4.76
C ASP A 62 5.11 15.74 -4.42
N THR A 63 3.87 15.45 -4.03
CA THR A 63 2.82 16.47 -3.85
C THR A 63 2.46 16.73 -2.39
N GLY A 64 2.80 15.83 -1.47
CA GLY A 64 2.40 15.87 -0.07
C GLY A 64 0.91 15.60 0.16
N VAL A 65 0.13 15.26 -0.87
CA VAL A 65 -1.30 14.97 -0.73
C VAL A 65 -1.49 13.71 0.11
N ILE A 66 -2.30 13.83 1.15
CA ILE A 66 -2.66 12.71 2.03
C ILE A 66 -3.95 12.06 1.54
N ASN A 67 -3.93 10.75 1.34
CA ASN A 67 -5.11 9.97 0.98
C ASN A 67 -5.07 8.58 1.61
N TRP A 68 -6.19 7.86 1.48
CA TRP A 68 -6.30 6.46 1.86
C TRP A 68 -6.20 5.58 0.61
N ILE A 69 -5.46 4.50 0.71
CA ILE A 69 -5.33 3.48 -0.32
C ILE A 69 -5.64 2.09 0.24
N ASN A 70 -6.12 1.22 -0.64
CA ASN A 70 -6.30 -0.20 -0.32
C ASN A 70 -4.96 -0.94 -0.33
N ALA A 71 -4.91 -2.10 0.31
CA ALA A 71 -3.71 -2.94 0.38
C ALA A 71 -3.29 -3.55 -0.97
N ASP A 72 -4.22 -3.70 -1.92
CA ASP A 72 -4.04 -4.36 -3.20
C ASP A 72 -3.26 -3.52 -4.24
N VAL A 73 -3.30 -2.20 -4.12
CA VAL A 73 -2.53 -1.26 -4.96
C VAL A 73 -1.09 -1.06 -4.49
N LEU A 74 -0.70 -1.67 -3.37
CA LEU A 74 0.69 -1.65 -2.88
C LEU A 74 1.52 -2.74 -3.54
N THR A 75 2.54 -2.35 -4.29
CA THR A 75 3.34 -3.31 -5.05
C THR A 75 4.71 -3.55 -4.42
N HIS A 76 5.33 -2.52 -3.81
CA HIS A 76 6.71 -2.62 -3.30
C HIS A 76 6.95 -1.77 -2.03
N ILE A 77 7.90 -2.20 -1.20
CA ILE A 77 8.49 -1.39 -0.11
C ILE A 77 9.83 -0.86 -0.58
N VAL A 78 10.07 0.43 -0.40
CA VAL A 78 11.33 1.09 -0.77
C VAL A 78 12.31 0.97 0.41
N PRO A 79 13.49 0.36 0.23
CA PRO A 79 14.49 0.25 1.28
C PRO A 79 15.03 1.62 1.70
N ARG A 80 15.31 1.80 2.99
CA ARG A 80 16.12 2.92 3.47
C ARG A 80 17.61 2.58 3.35
N VAL A 81 18.40 3.58 2.95
CA VAL A 81 19.86 3.51 2.82
C VAL A 81 20.52 3.85 4.15
#